data_AF-A0A350CJB4-F1
#
_entry.id   AF-A0A350CJB4-F1
#
_cell.length_a   1.000
_cell.length_b   1.000
_cell.length_c   1.000
_cell.angle_alpha   90.00
_cell.angle_beta   90.00
_cell.angle_gamma   90.00
#
_symmetry.space_group_name_H-M   'P 1'
#
loop_
_entity.id
_entity.type
_entity.pdbx_description
1 polymer ?
#
loop_
_entity_poly.entity_id
_entity_poly.type
_entity_poly.pdbx_seq_one_letter_code
_entity_poly.pdbx_strand_id
1 'polypeptide(L)'
;MHSADSGHASQSTGLLGQDNAIPPWTVAELPEPQPLGLRNLAGLIGPGIVMCGIQIGGGEWLMGPDVTAKYGGNLMWVATIAILTQAFYNIECGRYALYCGEPVFTGFMRTFPGPRFWMAVTAVLCLTFLIPGLSTNAAVLLATVWLDRIPTAADGTLVNTLVFVTLGAVVLPVFVGGKVYNMLQWIMTAKVFVVLGFCLVMGVFFVSPQGWWDVFSGFLRFGNVPVASADGGESIVNLFGWRLEHGVWPAISLTHIATLGAFAG
;
A
#
# COMPACT_ATOMS: atom_id res chain seq x y z
N MET A 1 46.20 -55.98 24.67
CA MET A 1 44.80 -56.00 25.16
C MET A 1 44.20 -54.67 24.74
N HIS A 2 43.46 -54.62 23.62
CA HIS A 2 41.98 -54.78 23.56
C HIS A 2 41.30 -53.58 24.25
N SER A 3 40.44 -52.76 23.68
CA SER A 3 39.66 -52.65 22.43
C SER A 3 38.96 -51.27 22.52
N ALA A 4 38.93 -50.45 21.46
CA ALA A 4 37.73 -50.06 20.69
C ALA A 4 36.50 -49.71 21.57
N ASP A 5 35.89 -48.52 21.46
CA ASP A 5 34.94 -48.12 20.40
C ASP A 5 34.35 -46.76 20.83
N SER A 6 33.73 -45.87 20.04
CA SER A 6 33.42 -45.67 18.62
C SER A 6 32.58 -44.38 18.56
N GLY A 7 32.65 -43.60 17.47
CA GLY A 7 31.60 -42.59 17.23
C GLY A 7 31.96 -41.25 16.60
N HIS A 8 33.14 -41.05 16.01
CA HIS A 8 33.32 -40.02 14.98
C HIS A 8 32.92 -40.58 13.61
N ALA A 9 31.62 -40.62 13.31
CA ALA A 9 31.07 -40.69 11.94
C ALA A 9 29.54 -40.80 11.98
N SER A 10 28.83 -39.70 11.70
CA SER A 10 27.45 -39.61 11.17
C SER A 10 27.03 -38.14 11.31
N GLN A 11 26.86 -37.28 10.30
CA GLN A 11 26.74 -37.42 8.86
C GLN A 11 27.21 -36.08 8.25
N SER A 12 28.36 -36.10 7.59
CA SER A 12 28.74 -35.12 6.57
C SER A 12 28.24 -35.58 5.20
N THR A 13 26.95 -35.89 5.12
CA THR A 13 26.31 -36.40 3.90
C THR A 13 25.31 -35.37 3.40
N GLY A 14 25.75 -34.50 2.47
CA GLY A 14 24.87 -33.56 1.78
C GLY A 14 25.43 -32.17 1.47
N LEU A 15 26.74 -31.94 1.55
CA LEU A 15 27.40 -30.67 1.14
C LEU A 15 27.59 -30.57 -0.39
N LEU A 16 26.58 -30.98 -1.15
CA LEU A 16 26.54 -30.80 -2.61
C LEU A 16 25.20 -30.13 -2.96
N GLY A 17 25.15 -28.80 -2.88
CA GLY A 17 24.07 -28.01 -3.48
C GLY A 17 23.57 -26.75 -2.74
N GLN A 18 24.22 -26.26 -1.68
CA GLN A 18 23.69 -25.15 -0.85
C GLN A 18 24.39 -23.79 -0.98
N ASP A 19 25.28 -23.58 -1.95
CA ASP A 19 25.96 -22.27 -2.09
C ASP A 19 25.02 -21.13 -2.57
N ASN A 20 23.76 -21.45 -2.89
CA ASN A 20 22.73 -20.50 -3.35
C ASN A 20 21.45 -20.55 -2.50
N ALA A 21 21.46 -21.18 -1.32
CA ALA A 21 20.28 -21.29 -0.47
C ALA A 21 20.30 -20.26 0.66
N ILE A 22 19.13 -19.71 0.99
CA ILE A 22 18.97 -18.80 2.13
C ILE A 22 19.39 -19.58 3.39
N PRO A 23 20.30 -19.06 4.24
CA PRO A 23 20.81 -19.78 5.40
C PRO A 23 19.67 -20.20 6.34
N PRO A 24 19.76 -21.35 7.04
CA PRO A 24 18.73 -21.78 7.97
C PRO A 24 18.60 -20.80 9.15
N TRP A 25 17.42 -20.75 9.78
CA TRP A 25 17.19 -19.90 10.95
C TRP A 25 18.16 -20.24 12.08
N THR A 26 18.80 -19.22 12.63
CA THR A 26 19.54 -19.31 13.89
C THR A 26 18.63 -18.88 15.03
N VAL A 27 18.65 -19.60 16.15
CA VAL A 27 17.89 -19.22 17.34
C VAL A 27 18.66 -18.15 18.11
N ALA A 28 18.02 -17.02 18.38
CA ALA A 28 18.54 -15.95 19.22
C ALA A 28 17.46 -15.48 20.21
N GLU A 29 17.87 -14.95 21.36
CA GLU A 29 16.93 -14.32 22.30
C GLU A 29 16.45 -12.97 21.76
N LEU A 30 15.15 -12.73 21.88
CA LEU A 30 14.54 -11.45 21.53
C LEU A 30 14.90 -10.41 22.61
N PRO A 31 15.30 -9.18 22.22
CA PRO A 31 15.49 -8.09 23.17
C PRO A 31 14.20 -7.85 23.99
N GLU A 32 14.35 -7.56 25.29
CA GLU A 32 13.19 -7.24 26.11
C GLU A 32 12.44 -6.02 25.55
N PRO A 33 11.10 -6.08 25.44
CA PRO A 33 10.32 -4.98 24.92
C PRO A 33 10.48 -3.77 25.83
N GLN A 34 10.77 -2.60 25.25
CA GLN A 34 10.76 -1.37 26.02
C GLN A 34 9.38 -1.16 26.64
N PRO A 35 9.28 -0.75 27.91
CA PRO A 35 7.99 -0.58 28.57
C PRO A 35 7.16 0.46 27.81
N LEU A 36 5.86 0.18 27.66
CA LEU A 36 4.90 1.07 26.99
C LEU A 36 4.66 2.32 27.86
N GLY A 37 5.58 3.28 27.80
CA GLY A 37 5.43 4.60 28.39
C GLY A 37 5.13 5.66 27.33
N LEU A 38 4.38 6.70 27.67
CA LEU A 38 4.06 7.84 26.77
C LEU A 38 5.31 8.44 26.08
N ARG A 39 6.46 8.44 26.76
CA ARG A 39 7.75 8.88 26.19
C ARG A 39 8.31 7.91 25.14
N ASN A 40 8.15 6.61 25.35
CA ASN A 40 8.60 5.59 24.40
C ASN A 40 7.65 5.55 23.19
N LEU A 41 6.35 5.79 23.41
CA LEU A 41 5.37 5.94 22.34
C LEU A 41 5.65 7.17 21.47
N ALA A 42 6.09 8.29 22.08
CA ALA A 42 6.51 9.47 21.33
C ALA A 42 7.72 9.20 20.40
N GLY A 43 8.62 8.29 20.80
CA GLY A 43 9.72 7.84 19.94
C GLY A 43 9.26 7.07 18.69
N LEU A 44 8.08 6.44 18.74
CA LEU A 44 7.47 5.71 17.62
C LEU A 44 6.69 6.62 16.66
N ILE A 45 6.38 7.86 17.07
CA ILE A 45 5.68 8.83 16.22
C ILE A 45 6.52 9.21 15.00
N GLY A 46 7.84 9.38 15.15
CA GLY A 46 8.73 9.73 14.04
C GLY A 46 8.66 8.72 12.90
N PRO A 47 9.00 7.44 13.13
CA PRO A 47 8.85 6.37 12.15
C PRO A 47 7.40 6.24 11.64
N GLY A 48 6.39 6.36 12.52
CA GLY A 48 4.99 6.30 12.14
C GLY A 48 4.57 7.39 11.14
N ILE A 49 4.98 8.63 11.37
CA ILE A 49 4.70 9.76 10.46
C ILE A 49 5.37 9.55 9.11
N VAL A 50 6.60 9.01 9.07
CA VAL A 50 7.27 8.68 7.81
C VAL A 50 6.47 7.62 7.04
N MET A 51 6.03 6.56 7.72
CA MET A 51 5.19 5.53 7.10
C MET A 51 3.86 6.10 6.59
N CYS A 52 3.18 6.96 7.36
CA CYS A 52 1.99 7.66 6.89
C CYS A 52 2.28 8.56 5.67
N GLY A 53 3.40 9.27 5.68
CA GLY A 53 3.80 10.17 4.60
C GLY A 53 4.11 9.44 3.28
N ILE A 54 4.54 8.19 3.33
CA ILE A 54 4.74 7.33 2.14
C ILE A 54 3.39 6.96 1.52
N GLN A 55 2.39 6.61 2.36
CA GLN A 55 1.05 6.25 1.88
C GLN A 55 0.30 7.43 1.25
N ILE A 56 0.51 8.64 1.77
CA ILE A 56 -0.09 9.86 1.21
C ILE A 56 0.59 10.18 -0.13
N GLY A 57 -0.14 10.24 -1.24
CA GLY A 57 0.41 10.58 -2.55
C GLY A 57 0.56 9.40 -3.51
N GLY A 58 0.18 8.19 -3.10
CA GLY A 58 -0.08 7.06 -3.99
C GLY A 58 -1.16 7.34 -5.03
N GLY A 59 -1.30 6.46 -6.02
CA GLY A 59 -2.40 6.52 -7.00
C GLY A 59 -3.77 6.36 -6.34
N GLU A 60 -3.85 5.65 -5.21
CA GLU A 60 -5.07 5.48 -4.43
C GLU A 60 -5.60 6.79 -3.84
N TRP A 61 -4.71 7.77 -3.59
CA TRP A 61 -5.11 9.08 -3.04
C TRP A 61 -6.03 9.86 -3.99
N LEU A 62 -5.88 9.68 -5.31
CA LEU A 62 -6.75 10.30 -6.31
C LEU A 62 -8.05 9.50 -6.49
N MET A 63 -7.97 8.17 -6.35
CA MET A 63 -9.14 7.29 -6.48
C MET A 63 -10.15 7.50 -5.35
N GLY A 64 -9.70 7.78 -4.13
CA GLY A 64 -10.59 8.02 -3.00
C GLY A 64 -11.65 9.11 -3.26
N PRO A 65 -11.24 10.36 -3.54
CA PRO A 65 -12.15 11.44 -3.88
C PRO A 65 -12.98 11.18 -5.14
N ASP A 66 -12.42 10.56 -6.18
CA ASP A 66 -13.16 10.23 -7.41
C ASP A 66 -14.31 9.25 -7.15
N VAL A 67 -14.05 8.19 -6.40
CA VAL A 67 -15.05 7.19 -6.02
C VAL A 67 -16.09 7.80 -5.07
N THR A 68 -15.67 8.57 -4.06
CA THR A 68 -16.60 9.23 -3.14
C THR A 68 -17.42 10.32 -3.84
N ALA A 69 -16.88 11.02 -4.84
CA ALA A 69 -17.63 12.00 -5.62
C ALA A 69 -18.69 11.33 -6.53
N LYS A 70 -18.38 10.17 -7.11
CA LYS A 70 -19.30 9.42 -7.99
C LYS A 70 -20.37 8.64 -7.22
N TYR A 71 -19.98 7.96 -6.14
CA TYR A 71 -20.84 6.99 -5.45
C TYR A 71 -21.23 7.42 -4.02
N GLY A 72 -20.78 8.59 -3.57
CA GLY A 72 -20.96 9.06 -2.20
C GLY A 72 -20.22 8.18 -1.18
N GLY A 73 -20.73 8.14 0.05
CA GLY A 73 -20.20 7.27 1.10
C GLY A 73 -20.53 5.78 0.92
N ASN A 74 -21.30 5.39 -0.09
CA ASN A 74 -21.83 4.03 -0.19
C ASN A 74 -20.77 2.94 -0.39
N LEU A 75 -19.59 3.28 -0.90
CA LEU A 75 -18.48 2.33 -1.10
C LEU A 75 -17.45 2.33 0.04
N MET A 76 -17.63 3.17 1.06
CA MET A 76 -16.66 3.27 2.17
C MET A 76 -16.54 1.99 2.99
N TRP A 77 -17.51 1.07 2.95
CA TRP A 77 -17.39 -0.25 3.57
C TRP A 77 -16.23 -1.09 2.98
N VAL A 78 -15.88 -0.87 1.71
CA VAL A 78 -14.71 -1.51 1.07
C VAL A 78 -13.42 -0.99 1.72
N ALA A 79 -13.36 0.31 2.00
CA ALA A 79 -12.25 0.91 2.74
C ALA A 79 -12.16 0.34 4.16
N THR A 80 -13.28 0.08 4.84
CA THR A 80 -13.29 -0.61 6.15
C THR A 80 -12.58 -1.97 6.06
N ILE A 81 -12.97 -2.80 5.10
CA ILE A 81 -12.38 -4.14 4.92
C ILE A 81 -10.90 -4.01 4.57
N ALA A 82 -10.55 -3.13 3.63
CA ALA A 82 -9.18 -2.87 3.26
C ALA A 82 -8.32 -2.47 4.47
N ILE A 83 -8.77 -1.50 5.27
CA ILE A 83 -8.06 -1.05 6.48
C ILE A 83 -7.87 -2.20 7.48
N LEU A 84 -8.91 -3.00 7.73
CA LEU A 84 -8.83 -4.13 8.67
C LEU A 84 -7.86 -5.20 8.17
N THR A 85 -7.96 -5.58 6.90
CA THR A 85 -7.08 -6.57 6.28
C THR A 85 -5.64 -6.07 6.21
N GLN A 86 -5.42 -4.81 5.83
CA GLN A 86 -4.09 -4.19 5.81
C GLN A 86 -3.49 -4.10 7.22
N ALA A 87 -4.28 -3.75 8.24
CA ALA A 87 -3.82 -3.71 9.62
C ALA A 87 -3.38 -5.11 10.09
N PHE A 88 -4.21 -6.14 9.86
CA PHE A 88 -3.88 -7.51 10.20
C PHE A 88 -2.63 -7.99 9.46
N TYR A 89 -2.55 -7.75 8.15
CA TYR A 89 -1.41 -8.11 7.31
C TYR A 89 -0.12 -7.44 7.79
N ASN A 90 -0.14 -6.13 8.07
CA ASN A 90 1.03 -5.39 8.53
C ASN A 90 1.50 -5.84 9.92
N ILE A 91 0.56 -6.13 10.83
CA ILE A 91 0.88 -6.70 12.15
C ILE A 91 1.54 -8.08 11.98
N GLU A 92 0.99 -8.93 11.11
CA GLU A 92 1.55 -10.27 10.87
C GLU A 92 2.94 -10.20 10.24
N CYS A 93 3.12 -9.31 9.27
CA CYS A 93 4.42 -9.07 8.64
C CYS A 93 5.46 -8.55 9.65
N GLY A 94 5.07 -7.62 10.52
CA GLY A 94 5.94 -7.12 11.58
C GLY A 94 6.29 -8.21 12.59
N ARG A 95 5.32 -9.04 12.97
CA ARG A 95 5.53 -10.19 13.86
C ARG A 95 6.50 -11.19 13.26
N TYR A 96 6.34 -11.53 11.99
CA TYR A 96 7.27 -12.38 11.25
C TYR A 96 8.69 -11.80 11.25
N ALA A 97 8.83 -10.52 10.91
CA ALA A 97 10.13 -9.86 10.87
C ALA A 97 10.83 -9.83 12.24
N LEU A 98 10.07 -9.66 13.33
CA LEU A 98 10.59 -9.72 14.69
C LEU A 98 11.05 -11.13 15.07
N TYR A 99 10.26 -12.17 14.78
CA TYR A 99 10.60 -13.54 15.18
C TYR A 99 11.70 -14.18 14.32
N CYS A 100 11.69 -13.94 13.01
CA CYS A 100 12.63 -14.58 12.08
C CYS A 100 13.88 -13.73 11.80
N GLY A 101 13.87 -12.45 12.18
CA GLY A 101 14.97 -11.52 11.92
C GLY A 101 15.14 -11.18 10.43
N GLU A 102 14.15 -11.47 9.60
CA GLU A 102 14.20 -11.27 8.14
C GLU A 102 12.87 -10.72 7.59
N PRO A 103 12.89 -10.02 6.45
CA PRO A 103 11.67 -9.50 5.85
C PRO A 103 10.80 -10.65 5.30
N VAL A 104 9.49 -10.45 5.31
CA VAL A 104 8.47 -11.43 4.84
C VAL A 104 8.73 -11.90 3.41
N PHE A 105 9.23 -11.03 2.53
CA PHE A 105 9.59 -11.40 1.17
C PHE A 105 10.68 -12.48 1.10
N THR A 106 11.67 -12.43 1.99
CA THR A 106 12.67 -13.50 2.14
C THR A 106 12.01 -14.78 2.68
N GLY A 107 11.05 -14.63 3.59
CA GLY A 107 10.25 -15.73 4.10
C GLY A 107 9.49 -16.49 3.02
N PHE A 108 8.87 -15.79 2.05
CA PHE A 108 8.23 -16.43 0.90
C PHE A 108 9.21 -17.28 0.10
N MET A 109 10.44 -16.81 -0.10
CA MET A 109 11.44 -17.59 -0.83
C MET A 109 11.77 -18.93 -0.15
N ARG A 110 11.50 -19.09 1.15
CA ARG A 110 11.67 -20.35 1.89
C ARG A 110 10.47 -21.31 1.80
N THR A 111 9.31 -20.86 1.32
CA THR A 111 8.11 -21.71 1.20
C THR A 111 8.02 -22.38 -0.17
N PHE A 112 7.37 -23.55 -0.21
CA PHE A 112 6.97 -24.18 -1.47
C PHE A 112 6.06 -23.21 -2.25
N PRO A 113 6.29 -22.91 -3.55
CA PRO A 113 6.95 -23.71 -4.60
C PRO A 113 8.47 -23.48 -4.79
N GLY A 114 9.11 -22.76 -3.88
CA GLY A 114 10.56 -22.54 -3.84
C GLY A 114 11.01 -21.15 -4.34
N PRO A 115 12.28 -20.79 -4.10
CA PRO A 115 12.77 -19.41 -4.27
C PRO A 115 12.61 -18.86 -5.69
N ARG A 116 12.83 -19.68 -6.72
CA ARG A 116 12.77 -19.26 -8.13
C ARG A 116 11.38 -18.84 -8.55
N PHE A 117 10.35 -19.55 -8.08
CA PHE A 117 8.97 -19.20 -8.34
C PHE A 117 8.61 -17.86 -7.69
N TRP A 118 8.93 -17.70 -6.41
CA TRP A 118 8.65 -16.46 -5.68
C TRP A 118 9.44 -15.28 -6.21
N MET A 119 10.69 -15.47 -6.65
CA MET A 119 11.46 -14.44 -7.35
C MET A 119 10.80 -14.04 -8.68
N ALA A 120 10.31 -15.00 -9.47
CA ALA A 120 9.63 -14.70 -10.72
C ALA A 120 8.31 -13.94 -10.47
N VAL A 121 7.50 -14.38 -9.51
CA VAL A 121 6.26 -13.69 -9.11
C VAL A 121 6.56 -12.27 -8.62
N THR A 122 7.53 -12.12 -7.72
CA THR A 122 7.93 -10.82 -7.18
C THR A 122 8.46 -9.91 -8.28
N ALA A 123 9.29 -10.43 -9.20
CA ALA A 123 9.78 -9.68 -10.35
C ALA A 123 8.63 -9.18 -11.23
N VAL A 124 7.67 -10.04 -11.56
CA VAL A 124 6.48 -9.66 -12.35
C VAL A 124 5.66 -8.58 -11.64
N LEU A 125 5.44 -8.71 -10.32
CA LEU A 125 4.74 -7.67 -9.54
C LEU A 125 5.53 -6.35 -9.52
N CYS A 126 6.86 -6.42 -9.43
CA CYS A 126 7.74 -5.26 -9.48
C CYS A 126 7.80 -4.60 -10.86
N LEU A 127 7.51 -5.31 -11.96
CA LEU A 127 7.48 -4.70 -13.30
C LEU A 127 6.46 -3.54 -13.37
N THR A 128 5.36 -3.64 -12.64
CA THR A 128 4.34 -2.58 -12.56
C THR A 128 4.89 -1.30 -11.90
N PHE A 129 5.88 -1.43 -11.01
CA PHE A 129 6.54 -0.30 -10.34
C PHE A 129 7.65 0.36 -11.19
N LEU A 130 8.00 -0.20 -12.35
CA LEU A 130 8.99 0.42 -13.25
C LEU A 130 8.47 1.70 -13.90
N ILE A 131 7.15 1.84 -14.02
CA ILE A 131 6.53 3.07 -14.49
C ILE A 131 6.57 4.06 -13.31
N PRO A 132 7.18 5.25 -13.46
CA PRO A 132 7.27 6.23 -12.38
C PRO A 132 5.93 6.95 -12.19
N GLY A 133 4.87 6.22 -11.86
CA GLY A 133 3.48 6.71 -11.82
C GLY A 133 3.30 7.92 -10.91
N LEU A 134 4.02 7.96 -9.79
CA LEU A 134 4.02 9.10 -8.87
C LEU A 134 4.61 10.36 -9.51
N SER A 135 5.71 10.21 -10.26
CA SER A 135 6.32 11.33 -11.00
C SER A 135 5.43 11.75 -12.17
N THR A 136 4.74 10.82 -12.83
CA THR A 136 3.71 11.12 -13.84
C THR A 136 2.57 11.95 -13.28
N ASN A 137 2.01 11.57 -12.12
CA ASN A 137 0.95 12.33 -11.47
C ASN A 137 1.41 13.76 -11.10
N ALA A 138 2.62 13.89 -10.55
CA ALA A 138 3.20 15.19 -10.24
C ALA A 138 3.43 16.03 -11.50
N ALA A 139 3.94 15.42 -12.57
CA ALA A 139 4.19 16.10 -13.84
C ALA A 139 2.90 16.61 -14.51
N VAL A 140 1.81 15.83 -14.47
CA VAL A 140 0.50 16.26 -14.99
C VAL A 140 -0.03 17.46 -14.20
N LEU A 141 0.09 17.45 -12.86
CA LEU A 141 -0.31 18.58 -12.03
C LEU A 141 0.52 19.84 -12.34
N LEU A 142 1.85 19.70 -12.44
CA LEU A 142 2.74 20.81 -12.80
C LEU A 142 2.45 21.34 -14.21
N ALA A 143 2.20 20.46 -15.18
CA ALA A 143 1.83 20.83 -16.55
C ALA A 143 0.48 21.55 -16.58
N THR A 144 -0.48 21.12 -15.75
CA THR A 144 -1.80 21.78 -15.64
C THR A 144 -1.65 23.19 -15.09
N VAL A 145 -0.83 23.38 -14.06
CA VAL A 145 -0.55 24.71 -13.49
C VAL A 145 0.21 25.59 -14.48
N TRP A 146 1.14 25.03 -15.26
CA TRP A 146 1.89 25.78 -16.27
C TRP A 146 0.99 26.24 -17.42
N LEU A 147 0.17 25.32 -17.95
CA LEU A 147 -0.64 25.56 -19.14
C LEU A 147 -1.98 26.25 -18.85
N ASP A 148 -2.38 26.33 -17.58
CA ASP A 148 -3.71 26.77 -17.12
C ASP A 148 -4.87 25.98 -17.77
N ARG A 149 -4.58 24.74 -18.19
CA ARG A 149 -5.53 23.79 -18.78
C ARG A 149 -5.04 22.37 -18.57
N ILE A 150 -5.96 21.41 -18.70
CA ILE A 150 -5.61 19.99 -18.65
C ILE A 150 -4.70 19.65 -19.84
N PRO A 151 -3.54 19.01 -19.61
CA PRO A 151 -2.64 18.57 -20.69
C PRO A 151 -3.35 17.61 -21.64
N THR A 152 -3.14 17.81 -22.93
CA THR A 152 -3.67 16.94 -23.99
C THR A 152 -2.55 16.10 -24.60
N ALA A 153 -2.88 15.17 -25.51
CA ALA A 153 -1.88 14.36 -26.20
C ALA A 153 -0.80 15.20 -26.93
N ALA A 154 -1.14 16.43 -27.36
CA ALA A 154 -0.20 17.35 -28.00
C ALA A 154 0.89 17.86 -27.04
N ASP A 155 0.63 17.89 -25.73
CA ASP A 155 1.55 18.37 -24.71
C ASP A 155 2.46 17.26 -24.16
N GLY A 156 2.45 16.08 -24.79
CA GLY A 156 3.16 14.89 -24.32
C GLY A 156 4.65 15.12 -24.08
N THR A 157 5.32 15.94 -24.89
CA THR A 157 6.73 16.29 -24.70
C THR A 157 6.96 17.08 -23.43
N LEU A 158 6.08 18.04 -23.11
CA LEU A 158 6.16 18.82 -21.87
C LEU A 158 5.96 17.91 -20.66
N VAL A 159 4.92 17.08 -20.69
CA VAL A 159 4.61 16.15 -19.60
C VAL A 159 5.77 15.18 -19.38
N ASN A 160 6.27 14.52 -20.44
CA ASN A 160 7.40 13.60 -20.32
C ASN A 160 8.67 14.28 -19.79
N THR A 161 8.95 15.51 -20.20
CA THR A 161 10.08 16.28 -19.66
C THR A 161 9.91 16.52 -18.16
N LEU A 162 8.71 16.93 -17.73
CA LEU A 162 8.40 17.14 -16.31
C LEU A 162 8.45 15.83 -15.51
N VAL A 163 8.11 14.68 -16.09
CA VAL A 163 8.28 13.36 -15.43
C VAL A 163 9.75 13.13 -15.10
N PHE A 164 10.66 13.29 -16.06
CA PHE A 164 12.08 13.05 -15.81
C PHE A 164 12.69 14.09 -14.87
N VAL A 165 12.27 15.36 -14.97
CA VAL A 165 12.71 16.43 -14.06
C VAL A 165 12.26 16.16 -12.63
N THR A 166 10.99 15.82 -12.42
CA THR A 166 10.46 15.53 -11.07
C THR A 166 11.08 14.26 -10.48
N LEU A 167 11.26 13.22 -11.29
CA LEU A 167 11.97 12.01 -10.89
C LEU A 167 13.41 12.33 -10.47
N GLY A 168 14.15 13.08 -11.28
CA GLY A 168 15.50 13.53 -10.96
C GLY A 168 15.56 14.37 -9.68
N ALA A 169 14.60 15.28 -9.49
CA ALA A 169 14.52 16.14 -8.30
C ALA A 169 14.30 15.36 -7.00
N VAL A 170 13.65 14.18 -7.05
CA VAL A 170 13.47 13.31 -5.89
C VAL A 170 14.67 12.39 -5.70
N VAL A 171 15.21 11.84 -6.78
CA VAL A 171 16.26 10.82 -6.75
C VAL A 171 17.64 11.42 -6.42
N LEU A 172 17.99 12.60 -6.98
CA LEU A 172 19.31 13.21 -6.80
C LEU A 172 19.61 13.57 -5.33
N PRO A 173 18.70 14.22 -4.57
CA PRO A 173 18.96 14.53 -3.15
C PRO A 173 19.13 13.28 -2.28
N VAL A 174 18.46 12.18 -2.63
CA VAL A 174 18.59 10.90 -1.91
C VAL A 174 19.99 10.31 -2.10
N PHE A 175 20.60 10.45 -3.29
CA PHE A 175 21.96 9.95 -3.54
C PHE A 175 23.07 10.80 -2.91
N VAL A 176 22.87 12.11 -2.76
CA VAL A 176 23.89 13.05 -2.26
C VAL A 176 23.77 13.30 -0.74
N GLY A 177 22.59 13.08 -0.16
CA GLY A 177 22.31 13.43 1.23
C GLY A 177 23.02 12.53 2.24
N GLY A 178 24.11 13.00 2.86
CA GLY A 178 24.78 12.29 3.97
C GLY A 178 23.91 12.02 5.22
N LYS A 179 22.67 12.53 5.26
CA LYS A 179 21.64 12.26 6.29
C LYS A 179 20.26 12.04 5.67
N VAL A 180 20.14 11.08 4.73
CA VAL A 180 18.89 10.77 4.00
C VAL A 180 17.69 10.64 4.93
N TYR A 181 17.80 9.89 6.04
CA TYR A 181 16.67 9.62 6.93
C TYR A 181 16.09 10.89 7.58
N ASN A 182 16.94 11.76 8.14
CA ASN A 182 16.46 12.98 8.82
C ASN A 182 15.79 13.96 7.85
N MET A 183 16.33 14.06 6.62
CA MET A 183 15.75 14.89 5.57
C MET A 183 14.38 14.33 5.13
N LEU A 184 14.30 13.02 4.87
CA LEU A 184 13.05 12.35 4.53
C LEU A 184 12.01 12.49 5.64
N GLN A 185 12.43 12.33 6.90
CA GLN A 185 11.52 12.47 8.04
C GLN A 185 10.92 13.87 8.09
N TRP A 186 11.71 14.91 7.90
CA TRP A 186 11.23 16.28 7.93
C TRP A 186 10.28 16.58 6.76
N ILE A 187 10.66 16.17 5.54
CA ILE A 187 9.83 16.35 4.33
C ILE A 187 8.49 15.61 4.47
N MET A 188 8.51 14.33 4.89
CA MET A 188 7.29 13.54 5.06
C MET A 188 6.40 14.11 6.18
N THR A 189 7.00 14.58 7.26
CA THR A 189 6.27 15.22 8.36
C THR A 189 5.57 16.49 7.86
N ALA A 190 6.30 17.39 7.19
CA ALA A 190 5.74 18.60 6.61
C ALA A 190 4.60 18.28 5.62
N LYS A 191 4.80 17.31 4.73
CA LYS A 191 3.79 16.82 3.79
C LYS A 191 2.52 16.35 4.50
N VAL A 192 2.64 15.49 5.52
CA VAL A 192 1.49 14.96 6.28
C VAL A 192 0.71 16.09 6.92
N PHE A 193 1.39 17.02 7.60
CA PHE A 193 0.72 18.15 8.26
C PHE A 193 0.05 19.11 7.28
N VAL A 194 0.71 19.43 6.17
CA VAL A 194 0.16 20.33 5.14
C VAL A 194 -1.05 19.70 4.47
N VAL A 195 -0.94 18.45 4.01
CA VAL A 195 -2.02 17.77 3.27
C VAL A 195 -3.21 17.49 4.19
N LEU A 196 -2.99 16.83 5.33
CA LEU A 196 -4.08 16.52 6.25
C LEU A 196 -4.67 17.79 6.88
N GLY A 197 -3.84 18.79 7.17
CA GLY A 197 -4.30 20.09 7.65
C GLY A 197 -5.18 20.81 6.63
N PHE A 198 -4.76 20.84 5.36
CA PHE A 198 -5.56 21.40 4.27
C PHE A 198 -6.88 20.65 4.10
N CYS A 199 -6.86 19.32 4.05
CA CYS A 199 -8.08 18.50 3.95
C CYS A 199 -9.03 18.72 5.14
N LEU A 200 -8.49 18.84 6.36
CA LEU A 200 -9.28 19.12 7.55
C LEU A 200 -9.95 20.49 7.48
N VAL A 201 -9.21 21.53 7.07
CA VAL A 201 -9.76 22.88 6.88
C VAL A 201 -10.88 22.85 5.84
N MET A 202 -10.63 22.24 4.67
CA MET A 202 -11.66 22.11 3.63
C MET A 202 -12.89 21.33 4.14
N GLY A 203 -12.67 20.23 4.88
CA GLY A 203 -13.73 19.42 5.46
C GLY A 203 -14.58 20.17 6.47
N VAL A 204 -13.98 20.98 7.34
CA VAL A 204 -14.70 21.70 8.39
C VAL A 204 -15.48 22.89 7.83
N PHE A 205 -14.92 23.63 6.87
CA PHE A 205 -15.54 24.86 6.36
C PHE A 205 -16.46 24.66 5.16
N PHE A 206 -16.24 23.62 4.33
CA PHE A 206 -16.97 23.47 3.05
C PHE A 206 -17.87 22.23 2.98
N VAL A 207 -17.80 21.29 3.93
CA VAL A 207 -18.64 20.08 3.92
C VAL A 207 -19.85 20.24 4.83
N SER A 208 -21.03 19.91 4.30
CA SER A 208 -22.28 19.93 5.07
C SER A 208 -22.31 18.82 6.13
N PRO A 209 -23.06 18.99 7.24
CA PRO A 209 -23.24 17.92 8.23
C PRO A 209 -23.79 16.61 7.63
N GLN A 210 -24.61 16.71 6.58
CA GLN A 210 -25.12 15.55 5.86
C GLN A 210 -23.99 14.80 5.13
N GLY A 211 -23.05 15.51 4.50
CA GLY A 211 -21.90 14.89 3.85
C GLY A 211 -21.03 14.10 4.83
N TRP A 212 -20.81 14.64 6.02
CA TRP A 212 -20.13 13.92 7.10
C TRP A 212 -20.86 12.64 7.49
N TRP A 213 -22.18 12.72 7.67
CA TRP A 213 -22.99 11.55 7.99
C TRP A 213 -22.96 10.49 6.88
N ASP A 214 -23.05 10.90 5.61
CA ASP A 214 -23.02 9.97 4.48
C ASP A 214 -21.69 9.23 4.37
N VAL A 215 -20.57 9.92 4.58
CA VAL A 215 -19.23 9.29 4.60
C VAL A 215 -19.08 8.34 5.79
N PHE A 216 -19.39 8.79 7.02
CA PHE A 216 -19.23 7.96 8.22
C PHE A 216 -20.18 6.76 8.24
N SER A 217 -21.45 6.96 7.88
CA SER A 217 -22.41 5.85 7.77
C SER A 217 -22.01 4.88 6.66
N GLY A 218 -21.34 5.38 5.62
CA GLY A 218 -20.77 4.62 4.53
C GLY A 218 -19.87 3.46 4.93
N PHE A 219 -19.04 3.63 5.98
CA PHE A 219 -18.15 2.59 6.49
C PHE A 219 -18.90 1.33 6.98
N LEU A 220 -20.19 1.48 7.29
CA LEU A 220 -21.08 0.41 7.76
C LEU A 220 -22.09 -0.06 6.71
N ARG A 221 -22.13 0.56 5.52
CA ARG A 221 -23.06 0.19 4.43
C ARG A 221 -22.57 -1.04 3.66
N PHE A 222 -22.41 -2.16 4.36
CA PHE A 222 -21.86 -3.40 3.82
C PHE A 222 -22.68 -3.94 2.64
N GLY A 223 -21.97 -4.32 1.57
CA GLY A 223 -22.56 -4.96 0.39
C GLY A 223 -23.12 -4.00 -0.66
N ASN A 224 -23.01 -2.69 -0.48
CA ASN A 224 -23.36 -1.73 -1.53
C ASN A 224 -22.32 -1.75 -2.64
N VAL A 225 -22.75 -2.00 -3.88
CA VAL A 225 -21.88 -1.98 -5.05
C VAL A 225 -22.56 -1.25 -6.21
N PRO A 226 -21.79 -0.62 -7.11
CA PRO A 226 -22.35 -0.05 -8.32
C PRO A 226 -22.68 -1.19 -9.30
N VAL A 227 -23.87 -1.11 -9.89
CA VAL A 227 -24.40 -2.05 -10.87
C VAL A 227 -24.80 -1.25 -12.10
N ALA A 228 -24.52 -1.79 -13.29
CA ALA A 228 -25.01 -1.20 -14.52
C ALA A 228 -26.54 -1.37 -14.58
N SER A 229 -27.27 -0.26 -14.56
CA SER A 229 -28.72 -0.26 -14.73
C SER A 229 -29.06 -0.57 -16.20
N ALA A 230 -30.22 -1.20 -16.43
CA ALA A 230 -30.71 -1.54 -17.76
C ALA A 230 -30.89 -0.31 -18.68
N ASP A 231 -31.02 0.89 -18.09
CA ASP A 231 -31.18 2.16 -18.79
C ASP A 231 -29.85 2.86 -19.16
N GLY A 232 -28.70 2.18 -18.96
CA GLY A 232 -27.37 2.73 -19.24
C GLY A 232 -26.82 3.68 -18.16
N GLY A 233 -27.55 3.86 -17.05
CA GLY A 233 -27.07 4.56 -15.85
C GLY A 233 -26.39 3.64 -14.84
N GLU A 234 -25.66 4.21 -13.89
CA GLU A 234 -25.10 3.47 -12.75
C GLU A 234 -26.04 3.59 -11.55
N SER A 235 -26.42 2.47 -10.95
CA SER A 235 -27.20 2.44 -9.71
C SER A 235 -26.47 1.69 -8.62
N ILE A 236 -26.60 2.14 -7.38
CA ILE A 236 -25.99 1.49 -6.23
C ILE A 236 -27.00 0.53 -5.64
N VAL A 237 -26.61 -0.75 -5.60
CA VAL A 237 -27.47 -1.83 -5.13
C VAL A 237 -26.77 -2.57 -4.00
N ASN A 238 -27.53 -2.95 -2.97
CA ASN A 238 -27.01 -3.84 -1.95
C ASN A 238 -27.04 -5.29 -2.46
N LEU A 239 -25.87 -5.94 -2.53
CA LEU A 239 -25.68 -7.30 -3.01
C LEU A 239 -26.60 -8.32 -2.32
N PHE A 240 -26.72 -8.20 -1.00
CA PHE A 240 -27.49 -9.14 -0.18
C PHE A 240 -28.99 -8.90 -0.34
N GLY A 241 -29.42 -7.63 -0.34
CA GLY A 241 -30.81 -7.26 -0.61
C GLY A 241 -31.28 -7.71 -2.00
N TRP A 242 -30.47 -7.44 -3.02
CA TRP A 242 -30.79 -7.84 -4.40
C TRP A 242 -30.92 -9.34 -4.57
N ARG A 243 -30.01 -10.12 -3.96
CA ARG A 243 -30.08 -11.58 -4.00
C ARG A 243 -31.32 -12.11 -3.29
N LEU A 244 -31.72 -11.50 -2.17
CA LEU A 244 -32.92 -11.89 -1.44
C LEU A 244 -34.20 -11.60 -2.24
N GLU A 245 -34.23 -10.51 -2.99
CA GLU A 245 -35.40 -10.09 -3.78
C GLU A 245 -35.50 -10.81 -5.14
N HIS A 246 -34.39 -10.96 -5.85
CA HIS A 246 -34.37 -11.45 -7.24
C HIS A 246 -33.86 -12.88 -7.38
N GLY A 247 -33.27 -13.47 -6.33
CA GLY A 247 -32.68 -14.82 -6.36
C GLY A 247 -31.39 -14.95 -7.20
N VAL A 248 -30.95 -13.87 -7.86
CA VAL A 248 -29.75 -13.82 -8.70
C VAL A 248 -28.81 -12.73 -8.18
N TRP A 249 -27.51 -12.88 -8.41
CA TRP A 249 -26.55 -11.82 -8.13
C TRP A 249 -26.67 -10.69 -9.17
N PRO A 250 -26.52 -9.41 -8.77
CA PRO A 250 -26.54 -8.31 -9.72
C PRO A 250 -25.32 -8.38 -10.67
N ALA A 251 -25.51 -7.97 -11.92
CA ALA A 251 -24.46 -7.96 -12.92
C ALA A 251 -23.49 -6.79 -12.69
N ILE A 252 -22.35 -7.06 -12.05
CA ILE A 252 -21.28 -6.07 -11.85
C ILE A 252 -20.38 -6.07 -13.08
N SER A 253 -20.14 -4.89 -13.66
CA SER A 253 -19.22 -4.77 -14.80
C SER A 253 -17.76 -4.99 -14.35
N LEU A 254 -16.90 -5.47 -15.27
CA LEU A 254 -15.46 -5.59 -14.99
C LEU A 254 -14.83 -4.24 -14.61
N THR A 255 -15.31 -3.14 -15.18
CA THR A 255 -14.89 -1.78 -14.84
C THR A 255 -15.20 -1.43 -13.40
N HIS A 256 -16.40 -1.80 -12.91
CA HIS A 256 -16.79 -1.60 -11.52
C HIS A 256 -15.95 -2.45 -10.57
N ILE A 257 -15.65 -3.70 -10.92
CA ILE A 257 -14.74 -4.55 -10.13
C ILE A 257 -13.34 -3.94 -10.06
N ALA A 258 -12.80 -3.47 -11.19
CA ALA A 258 -11.50 -2.82 -11.23
C ALA A 258 -11.47 -1.52 -10.39
N THR A 259 -12.56 -0.75 -10.40
CA THR A 259 -12.70 0.47 -9.61
C THR A 259 -12.76 0.16 -8.11
N LEU A 260 -13.51 -0.88 -7.71
CA LEU A 260 -13.55 -1.35 -6.31
C LEU A 260 -12.19 -1.85 -5.83
N GLY A 261 -11.46 -2.60 -6.68
CA GLY A 261 -10.10 -3.03 -6.39
C GLY A 261 -9.14 -1.86 -6.23
N ALA A 262 -9.14 -0.91 -7.17
CA ALA A 262 -8.30 0.28 -7.10
C ALA A 262 -8.61 1.18 -5.90
N PHE A 263 -9.85 1.19 -5.42
CA PHE A 263 -10.25 1.91 -4.22
C PHE A 263 -9.84 1.19 -2.92
N ALA A 264 -9.82 -0.14 -2.92
CA ALA A 264 -9.40 -0.94 -1.77
C ALA A 264 -7.87 -0.88 -1.53
N GLY A 265 -7.09 -0.56 -2.55
CA GLY A 265 -5.62 -0.55 -2.52
C GLY A 265 -5.01 -1.84 -3.03
#